data_AF-A0A855A1X8-F1
#
_entry.id   AF-A0A855A1X8-F1
#
_cell.length_a   1.000
_cell.length_b   1.000
_cell.length_c   1.000
_cell.angle_alpha   90.00
_cell.angle_beta   90.00
_cell.angle_gamma   90.00
#
_symmetry.space_group_name_H-M   'P 1'
#
loop_
_entity.id
_entity.type
_entity.pdbx_description
1 polymer ?
#
loop_
_entity_poly.entity_id
_entity_poly.type
_entity_poly.pdbx_seq_one_letter_code
_entity_poly.pdbx_strand_id
1 'polypeptide(L)'
;MKINWKVRFKNPVFWFNLAASIFLPMLACLGFNWEDMTSWQAVGNVLLQAVQSPVIVVSVLVSVWNLLNDPTTSGLSDSSQALSYTEPKKSD
;
A
#
# COMPACT_ATOMS: atom_id res chain seq x y z
N MET A 1 -7.00 15.89 -7.77
CA MET A 1 -7.00 14.52 -7.25
C MET A 1 -8.12 14.40 -6.22
N LYS A 2 -9.22 13.71 -6.53
CA LYS A 2 -10.30 13.44 -5.57
C LYS A 2 -10.33 11.93 -5.35
N ILE A 3 -9.98 11.49 -4.14
CA ILE A 3 -9.97 10.07 -3.75
C ILE A 3 -10.91 9.90 -2.58
N ASN A 4 -11.76 8.89 -2.62
CA ASN A 4 -12.68 8.53 -1.54
C ASN A 4 -11.97 7.66 -0.49
N TRP A 5 -11.14 8.30 0.35
CA TRP A 5 -10.42 7.65 1.44
C TRP A 5 -11.33 6.91 2.43
N LYS A 6 -12.54 7.45 2.66
CA LYS A 6 -13.52 6.85 3.57
C LYS A 6 -13.93 5.46 3.12
N VAL A 7 -14.15 5.26 1.83
CA VAL A 7 -14.53 3.95 1.28
C VAL A 7 -13.34 2.99 1.28
N ARG A 8 -12.14 3.47 0.95
CA ARG A 8 -10.91 2.65 0.95
C ARG A 8 -10.60 2.11 2.36
N PHE A 9 -10.66 2.95 3.40
CA PHE A 9 -10.43 2.50 4.77
C PHE A 9 -11.49 1.55 5.33
N LYS A 10 -12.71 1.56 4.75
CA LYS A 10 -13.75 0.58 5.09
C LYS A 10 -13.53 -0.79 4.43
N ASN A 11 -12.62 -0.89 3.45
CA ASN A 11 -12.33 -2.14 2.77
C ASN A 11 -11.14 -2.87 3.45
N PRO A 12 -11.33 -4.07 4.02
CA PRO A 12 -10.23 -4.82 4.64
C PRO A 12 -9.12 -5.18 3.63
N VAL A 13 -9.46 -5.37 2.35
CA VAL A 13 -8.48 -5.66 1.28
C VAL A 13 -7.53 -4.49 1.05
N PHE A 14 -8.00 -3.25 1.23
CA PHE A 14 -7.14 -2.07 1.13
C PHE A 14 -6.04 -2.09 2.19
N TRP A 15 -6.35 -2.45 3.43
CA TRP A 15 -5.37 -2.54 4.51
C TRP A 15 -4.35 -3.64 4.26
N PHE A 16 -4.79 -4.81 3.79
CA PHE A 16 -3.89 -5.89 3.40
C PHE A 16 -2.93 -5.45 2.30
N ASN A 17 -3.45 -4.83 1.24
CA ASN A 17 -2.63 -4.36 0.12
C ASN A 17 -1.69 -3.21 0.54
N LEU A 18 -2.12 -2.33 1.45
CA LEU A 18 -1.27 -1.27 1.99
C LEU A 18 -0.08 -1.86 2.76
N ALA A 19 -0.34 -2.85 3.62
CA ALA A 19 0.73 -3.56 4.31
C ALA A 19 1.68 -4.23 3.31
N ALA A 20 1.16 -4.97 2.34
CA ALA A 20 1.97 -5.62 1.30
C ALA A 20 2.82 -4.61 0.49
N SER A 21 2.23 -3.47 0.11
CA SER A 21 2.91 -2.40 -0.64
C SER A 21 4.08 -1.78 0.13
N ILE A 22 4.04 -1.86 1.46
CA ILE A 22 5.10 -1.37 2.35
C ILE A 22 6.16 -2.46 2.55
N PHE A 23 5.77 -3.68 2.92
CA PHE A 23 6.71 -4.74 3.32
C PHE A 23 7.37 -5.48 2.15
N LEU A 24 6.69 -5.70 1.02
CA LEU A 24 7.25 -6.46 -0.09
C LEU A 24 8.50 -5.80 -0.70
N PRO A 25 8.55 -4.47 -0.93
CA PRO A 25 9.78 -3.82 -1.39
C PRO A 25 10.95 -3.99 -0.43
N MET A 26 10.71 -3.99 0.88
CA MET A 26 11.76 -4.19 1.88
C MET A 26 12.32 -5.62 1.80
N LEU A 27 11.45 -6.62 1.75
CA LEU A 27 11.84 -8.02 1.59
C LEU A 27 12.65 -8.23 0.30
N ALA A 28 12.14 -7.69 -0.82
CA ALA A 28 12.78 -7.83 -2.12
C ALA A 28 14.16 -7.16 -2.20
N CYS A 29 14.31 -5.96 -1.63
CA CYS A 29 15.56 -5.21 -1.72
C CYS A 29 16.61 -5.60 -0.66
N LEU A 30 16.17 -6.04 0.52
CA LEU A 30 17.08 -6.40 1.62
C LEU A 30 17.40 -7.90 1.65
N GLY A 31 16.69 -8.71 0.85
CA GLY A 31 16.91 -10.16 0.78
C GLY A 31 16.43 -10.91 2.02
N PHE A 32 15.55 -10.30 2.82
CA PHE A 32 14.94 -10.95 3.97
C PHE A 32 13.89 -11.98 3.54
N ASN A 33 13.87 -13.11 4.23
CA ASN A 33 12.83 -14.12 4.10
C ASN A 33 11.79 -13.93 5.21
N TRP A 34 10.62 -14.54 5.01
CA TRP A 34 9.56 -14.56 6.02
C TRP A 34 10.04 -15.12 7.37
N GLU A 35 10.97 -16.06 7.34
CA GLU A 35 11.55 -16.70 8.53
C GLU A 35 12.44 -15.75 9.35
N ASP A 36 12.94 -14.66 8.74
CA ASP A 36 13.77 -13.67 9.42
C ASP A 36 12.91 -12.69 10.25
N MET A 37 11.59 -12.64 10.02
CA MET A 37 10.65 -11.74 10.68
C MET A 37 9.92 -12.38 11.88
N THR A 38 10.63 -13.18 12.67
CA THR A 38 10.07 -13.92 13.81
C THR A 38 10.05 -13.13 15.13
N SER A 39 10.65 -11.93 15.16
CA SER A 39 10.66 -11.04 16.34
C SER A 39 10.29 -9.60 15.98
N TRP A 40 9.69 -8.89 16.93
CA TRP A 40 9.37 -7.45 16.77
C TRP A 40 10.64 -6.60 16.59
N GLN A 41 11.74 -7.02 17.19
CA GLN A 41 13.05 -6.39 17.03
C GLN A 41 13.56 -6.53 15.58
N ALA A 42 13.41 -7.71 14.97
CA ALA A 42 13.78 -7.92 13.58
C ALA A 42 12.95 -7.02 12.66
N VAL A 43 11.62 -6.98 12.85
CA VAL A 43 10.73 -6.10 12.08
C VAL A 43 11.13 -4.62 12.21
N GLY A 44 11.41 -4.16 13.44
CA GLY A 44 11.86 -2.79 13.68
C GLY A 44 13.18 -2.44 12.98
N ASN A 45 14.14 -3.37 12.97
CA ASN A 45 15.42 -3.19 12.28
C ASN A 45 15.25 -3.11 10.75
N VAL A 46 14.39 -3.94 10.17
CA VAL A 46 14.07 -3.91 8.74
C VAL A 46 13.47 -2.56 8.35
N LEU A 47 12.52 -2.05 9.16
CA LEU A 47 11.92 -0.74 8.92
C LEU A 47 12.95 0.39 8.99
N LEU A 48 13.89 0.33 9.93
CA LEU A 48 14.95 1.32 10.05
C LEU A 48 15.87 1.31 8.82
N GLN A 49 16.31 0.13 8.39
CA GLN A 49 17.14 -0.03 7.19
C GLN A 49 16.42 0.42 5.92
N ALA A 50 15.12 0.15 5.82
CA ALA A 50 14.30 0.56 4.70
C ALA A 50 14.25 2.10 4.54
N VAL A 51 14.10 2.83 5.65
CA VAL A 51 14.07 4.30 5.62
C VAL A 51 15.44 4.90 5.28
N GLN A 52 16.53 4.22 5.63
CA GLN A 52 17.90 4.66 5.33
C GLN A 52 18.31 4.43 3.87
N SER A 53 17.57 3.59 3.13
CA SER A 53 17.86 3.28 1.73
C SER A 53 16.94 4.07 0.79
N PRO A 54 17.48 5.05 0.03
CA PRO A 54 16.67 5.84 -0.91
C PRO A 54 15.95 4.97 -1.95
N VAL A 55 16.56 3.87 -2.39
CA VAL A 55 15.97 2.93 -3.35
C VAL A 55 14.75 2.24 -2.76
N ILE A 56 14.80 1.83 -1.49
CA ILE A 56 13.67 1.18 -0.81
C ILE A 56 12.56 2.20 -0.57
N VAL A 57 12.91 3.41 -0.13
CA VAL A 57 11.93 4.50 0.04
C VAL A 57 11.18 4.77 -1.27
N VAL A 58 11.89 4.94 -2.39
CA VAL A 58 11.25 5.14 -3.70
C VAL A 58 10.40 3.93 -4.09
N SER A 59 10.86 2.71 -3.86
CA SER A 59 10.12 1.49 -4.18
C SER A 59 8.82 1.35 -3.38
N VAL A 60 8.83 1.73 -2.10
CA VAL A 60 7.63 1.78 -1.25
C VAL A 60 6.67 2.86 -1.74
N LEU A 61 7.17 4.06 -2.06
CA LEU A 61 6.35 5.15 -2.58
C LEU A 61 5.65 4.77 -3.90
N VAL A 62 6.38 4.13 -4.82
CA VAL A 62 5.82 3.64 -6.09
C VAL A 62 4.81 2.52 -5.85
N SER A 63 5.08 1.60 -4.93
CA SER A 63 4.14 0.53 -4.58
C SER A 63 2.84 1.08 -3.99
N VAL A 64 2.93 2.05 -3.08
CA VAL A 64 1.76 2.75 -2.53
C VAL A 64 1.03 3.54 -3.62
N TRP A 65 1.76 4.19 -4.53
CA TRP A 65 1.15 4.85 -5.69
C TRP A 65 0.35 3.86 -6.54
N ASN A 66 0.90 2.68 -6.83
CA ASN A 66 0.22 1.65 -7.61
C ASN A 66 -1.06 1.15 -6.94
N LEU A 67 -1.09 1.08 -5.60
CA LEU A 67 -2.31 0.76 -4.85
C LEU A 67 -3.39 1.86 -4.97
N LEU A 68 -2.97 3.12 -5.04
CA LEU A 68 -3.89 4.26 -5.11
C LEU A 68 -4.40 4.51 -6.53
N ASN A 69 -3.52 4.32 -7.52
CA ASN A 69 -3.80 4.57 -8.92
C ASN A 69 -4.79 3.56 -9.50
N ASP A 70 -5.92 4.05 -9.97
CA ASP A 70 -6.88 3.24 -10.72
C ASP A 70 -6.68 3.49 -12.23
N PRO A 71 -6.08 2.55 -12.98
CA PRO A 71 -5.80 2.73 -14.41
C PRO A 71 -7.06 2.79 -15.28
N THR A 72 -8.26 2.57 -14.70
CA THR A 72 -9.54 2.68 -15.39
C THR A 72 -10.14 4.09 -15.32
N THR A 73 -9.52 4.99 -14.57
CA THR A 73 -9.95 6.39 -14.43
C THR A 73 -9.04 7.35 -15.18
N SER A 74 -9.57 8.49 -15.59
CA SER A 74 -8.78 9.56 -16.20
C SER A 74 -7.93 10.28 -15.14
N GLY A 75 -6.76 9.72 -14.85
CA GLY A 75 -5.79 10.26 -13.90
C GLY A 75 -5.87 9.63 -12.51
N LEU A 76 -5.35 10.32 -11.50
CA LEU A 76 -5.25 9.80 -10.12
C LEU A 76 -6.54 10.01 -9.29
N SER A 77 -7.67 10.29 -9.94
CA SER A 77 -8.91 10.61 -9.25
C SER A 77 -9.86 9.44 -9.36
N ASP A 78 -10.52 9.09 -8.25
CA ASP A 78 -11.60 8.13 -8.29
C ASP A 78 -12.75 8.65 -9.18
N SER A 79 -13.51 7.73 -9.78
CA SER A 79 -14.66 8.08 -10.62
C SER A 79 -15.74 8.85 -9.85
N SER A 80 -16.55 9.65 -10.54
CA SER A 80 -17.67 10.39 -9.92
C SER A 80 -18.63 9.47 -9.16
N GLN A 81 -18.76 8.21 -9.61
CA GLN A 81 -19.55 7.20 -8.94
C GLN A 81 -18.88 6.70 -7.66
N ALA A 82 -17.58 6.42 -7.69
CA ALA A 82 -16.82 6.01 -6.50
C ALA A 82 -16.80 7.12 -5.42
N LEU A 83 -16.83 8.38 -5.83
CA LEU A 83 -16.91 9.53 -4.92
C LEU A 83 -18.25 9.66 -4.19
N SER A 84 -19.36 9.12 -4.72
CA SER A 84 -20.68 9.19 -4.07
C SER A 84 -20.90 8.09 -3.03
N TYR A 85 -20.04 7.07 -3.01
CA TYR A 85 -20.16 5.95 -2.10
C TYR A 85 -19.83 6.31 -0.65
N THR A 86 -20.61 5.76 0.27
CA THR A 86 -20.35 5.80 1.72
C THR A 86 -19.76 4.50 2.24
N GLU A 87 -19.86 3.42 1.47
CA GLU A 87 -19.38 2.06 1.72
C GLU A 87 -18.86 1.43 0.42
N PRO A 88 -17.95 0.43 0.49
CA PRO A 88 -17.51 -0.28 -0.72
C PRO A 88 -18.70 -0.84 -1.50
N LYS A 89 -18.72 -0.63 -2.82
CA LYS A 89 -19.75 -1.20 -3.68
C LYS A 89 -19.72 -2.72 -3.53
N LYS A 90 -20.84 -3.31 -3.11
CA LYS A 90 -21.03 -4.76 -3.15
C LYS A 90 -21.33 -5.15 -4.61
N SER A 91 -20.83 -6.29 -5.06
CA SER A 91 -21.14 -6.80 -6.40
C SER A 91 -22.66 -6.86 -6.58
N ASP A 92 -23.13 -6.52 -7.77
CA ASP A 92 -24.55 -6.66 -8.14
C ASP A 92 -24.97 -8.15 -8.11
#